data_AF-A0A920LHQ9-F1
#
_entry.id   AF-A0A920LHQ9-F1
#
_cell.length_a   1.000
_cell.length_b   1.000
_cell.length_c   1.000
_cell.angle_alpha   90.00
_cell.angle_beta   90.00
_cell.angle_gamma   90.00
#
_symmetry.space_group_name_H-M   'P 1'
#
loop_
_entity.id
_entity.type
_entity.pdbx_description
1 polymer ?
#
loop_
_entity_poly.entity_id
_entity_poly.type
_entity_poly.pdbx_seq_one_letter_code
_entity_poly.pdbx_strand_id
1 'polypeptide(L)'
;MVNFTADWCLTCKVNEAVVFNSKFFKETVSNGNIIYLVADWTNYDPKITEELEKYKRGGVPLYLYWKKDSKNPRILPAILSKQIFN
;
A
#
# COMPACT_ATOMS: atom_id res chain seq x y z
N MET A 1 5.79 -4.92 -0.86
CA MET A 1 4.53 -4.30 -0.42
C MET A 1 3.72 -3.93 -1.65
N VAL A 2 2.41 -4.09 -1.57
CA VAL A 2 1.46 -3.60 -2.56
C VAL A 2 0.60 -2.52 -1.91
N ASN A 3 0.55 -1.35 -2.54
CA ASN A 3 -0.34 -0.24 -2.20
C ASN A 3 -1.51 -0.22 -3.19
N PHE A 4 -2.70 -0.59 -2.72
CA PHE A 4 -3.95 -0.38 -3.44
C PHE A 4 -4.46 1.02 -3.13
N THR A 5 -4.55 1.85 -4.16
CA THR A 5 -4.80 3.29 -4.05
C THR A 5 -5.79 3.77 -5.11
N ALA A 6 -6.23 5.02 -5.00
CA ALA A 6 -6.97 5.73 -6.04
C ALA A 6 -6.83 7.24 -5.86
N ASP A 7 -6.99 8.02 -6.91
CA ASP A 7 -6.94 9.48 -6.86
C ASP A 7 -8.11 10.09 -6.07
N TRP A 8 -9.28 9.45 -6.11
CA TRP A 8 -10.46 9.87 -5.36
C TRP A 8 -10.39 9.49 -3.87
N CYS A 9 -9.36 8.75 -3.44
CA CYS A 9 -9.20 8.28 -2.07
C CYS A 9 -8.41 9.28 -1.22
N LEU A 10 -9.11 10.10 -0.41
CA LEU A 10 -8.49 11.10 0.45
C LEU A 10 -7.41 10.51 1.38
N THR A 11 -7.70 9.42 2.08
CA THR A 11 -6.74 8.77 2.98
C THR A 11 -5.50 8.29 2.23
N CYS A 12 -5.66 7.82 0.99
CA CYS A 12 -4.55 7.42 0.14
C CYS A 12 -3.62 8.61 -0.16
N LYS A 13 -4.18 9.76 -0.56
CA LYS A 13 -3.40 10.98 -0.83
C LYS A 13 -2.70 11.53 0.42
N VAL A 14 -3.35 11.43 1.59
CA VAL A 14 -2.72 11.79 2.88
C VAL A 14 -1.52 10.88 3.18
N ASN A 15 -1.68 9.56 3.07
CA ASN A 15 -0.59 8.62 3.29
C ASN A 15 0.53 8.79 2.25
N GLU A 16 0.20 9.10 1.00
CA GLU A 16 1.17 9.43 -0.04
C GLU A 16 2.01 10.64 0.36
N ALA A 17 1.38 11.73 0.77
CA ALA A 17 2.07 12.95 1.19
C ALA A 17 2.95 12.74 2.43
N VAL A 18 2.45 12.03 3.45
CA VAL A 18 3.11 11.95 4.77
C VAL A 18 4.09 10.78 4.87
N VAL A 19 3.81 9.66 4.23
CA VAL A 19 4.56 8.41 4.37
C VAL A 19 5.36 8.10 3.11
N PHE A 20 4.70 7.93 1.97
CA PHE A 20 5.39 7.47 0.75
C PHE A 20 6.29 8.53 0.12
N ASN A 21 5.96 9.82 0.29
CA ASN A 21 6.81 10.92 -0.14
C ASN A 21 7.92 11.28 0.85
N SER A 22 7.95 10.65 2.03
CA SER A 22 9.01 10.88 3.03
C SER A 22 10.37 10.39 2.52
N LYS A 23 11.43 11.10 2.93
CA LYS A 23 12.83 10.72 2.62
C LYS A 23 13.12 9.27 3.03
N PHE A 24 12.72 8.90 4.25
CA PHE A 24 12.91 7.55 4.79
C PHE A 24 12.30 6.46 3.90
N PHE A 25 11.05 6.63 3.45
CA PHE A 25 10.43 5.63 2.59
C PHE A 25 11.12 5.53 1.24
N LYS A 26 11.43 6.68 0.61
CA LYS A 26 12.16 6.72 -0.66
C LYS A 26 13.52 6.04 -0.58
N GLU A 27 14.27 6.28 0.50
CA GLU A 27 15.55 5.61 0.76
C GLU A 27 15.39 4.11 1.01
N THR A 28 14.33 3.69 1.71
CA THR A 28 14.03 2.28 1.94
C THR A 28 13.77 1.53 0.63
N VAL A 29 13.04 2.16 -0.30
CA VAL A 29 12.79 1.60 -1.64
C VAL A 29 14.08 1.61 -2.48
N SER A 30 14.81 2.73 -2.52
CA SER A 30 16.03 2.85 -3.35
C SER A 30 17.14 1.89 -2.93
N ASN A 31 17.24 1.61 -1.63
CA ASN A 31 18.23 0.68 -1.09
C ASN A 31 17.82 -0.80 -1.29
N GLY A 32 16.65 -1.06 -1.89
CA GLY A 32 16.15 -2.42 -2.11
C GLY A 32 15.65 -3.11 -0.85
N ASN A 33 15.49 -2.39 0.26
CA ASN A 33 14.96 -2.94 1.52
C ASN A 33 13.48 -3.30 1.39
N ILE A 34 12.76 -2.66 0.45
CA ILE A 34 11.38 -2.99 0.14
C ILE A 34 11.12 -2.87 -1.38
N ILE A 35 10.49 -3.90 -1.95
CA ILE A 35 9.87 -3.79 -3.28
C ILE A 35 8.50 -3.14 -3.08
N TYR A 36 8.26 -2.01 -3.74
CA TYR A 36 7.01 -1.25 -3.63
C TYR A 36 6.25 -1.29 -4.96
N LEU A 37 5.05 -1.87 -4.93
CA LEU A 37 4.14 -1.98 -6.07
C LEU A 37 2.89 -1.15 -5.82
N VAL A 38 2.35 -0.54 -6.87
CA VAL A 38 1.14 0.26 -6.83
C VAL A 38 0.07 -0.42 -7.67
N ALA A 39 -1.08 -0.68 -7.04
CA ALA A 39 -2.31 -1.11 -7.70
C ALA A 39 -3.26 0.09 -7.70
N ASP A 40 -3.25 0.84 -8.80
CA ASP A 40 -4.06 2.05 -8.96
C ASP A 40 -5.48 1.69 -9.43
N TRP A 41 -6.44 1.85 -8.52
CA TRP A 41 -7.86 1.63 -8.73
C TRP A 41 -8.63 2.94 -8.89
N THR A 42 -7.98 3.98 -9.43
CA THR A 42 -8.64 5.24 -9.79
C THR A 42 -9.77 4.99 -10.78
N ASN A 43 -9.51 4.15 -11.78
CA ASN A 43 -10.50 3.61 -12.69
C ASN A 43 -10.78 2.15 -12.32
N TYR A 44 -12.02 1.69 -12.53
CA TYR A 44 -12.38 0.31 -12.28
C TYR A 44 -11.45 -0.65 -13.05
N ASP A 45 -10.80 -1.54 -12.31
CA ASP A 45 -10.03 -2.66 -12.84
C ASP A 45 -10.54 -3.95 -12.17
N PRO A 46 -11.06 -4.92 -12.96
CA PRO A 46 -11.66 -6.13 -12.40
C PRO A 46 -10.64 -7.01 -11.65
N LYS A 47 -9.36 -6.99 -12.02
CA LYS A 47 -8.31 -7.75 -11.32
C LYS A 47 -7.99 -7.13 -9.97
N ILE A 48 -7.95 -5.80 -9.91
CA ILE A 48 -7.76 -5.10 -8.63
C ILE A 48 -8.99 -5.30 -7.74
N THR A 49 -10.20 -5.25 -8.30
CA THR A 49 -11.44 -5.53 -7.57
C THR A 49 -11.45 -6.94 -6.99
N GLU A 50 -11.14 -7.96 -7.78
CA GLU A 50 -11.06 -9.36 -7.30
C GLU A 50 -10.06 -9.48 -6.13
N GLU A 51 -8.92 -8.80 -6.23
CA GLU A 51 -7.91 -8.84 -5.17
C GLU A 51 -8.38 -8.12 -3.90
N LEU A 52 -9.04 -6.95 -4.02
CA LEU A 52 -9.65 -6.25 -2.89
C LEU A 52 -10.72 -7.13 -2.18
N GLU A 53 -11.53 -7.85 -2.96
CA GLU A 53 -12.56 -8.76 -2.45
C GLU A 53 -11.96 -9.93 -1.66
N LYS A 54 -10.81 -10.50 -2.08
CA LYS A 54 -10.09 -11.54 -1.31
C LYS A 54 -9.75 -11.09 0.11
N TYR A 55 -9.48 -9.80 0.30
CA TYR A 55 -9.21 -9.19 1.62
C TYR A 55 -10.46 -8.57 2.27
N LYS A 56 -11.66 -8.84 1.73
CA LYS A 56 -12.95 -8.31 2.22
C LYS A 56 -12.94 -6.78 2.28
N ARG A 57 -12.44 -6.14 1.23
CA ARG A 57 -12.41 -4.68 1.08
C ARG A 57 -13.34 -4.25 -0.05
N GLY A 58 -14.24 -3.31 0.25
CA GLY A 58 -15.08 -2.65 -0.75
C GLY A 58 -14.40 -1.46 -1.44
N GLY A 59 -13.16 -1.15 -1.08
CA GLY A 59 -12.41 -0.03 -1.65
C GLY A 59 -11.03 0.15 -1.03
N VAL A 60 -10.38 1.24 -1.41
CA VAL A 60 -9.02 1.62 -1.01
C VAL A 60 -9.05 2.62 0.18
N PRO A 61 -7.97 2.74 0.97
CA PRO A 61 -6.68 2.08 0.83
C PRO A 61 -6.66 0.62 1.31
N LEU A 62 -5.87 -0.21 0.64
CA LEU A 62 -5.41 -1.49 1.16
C LEU A 62 -3.88 -1.56 1.01
N TYR A 63 -3.21 -1.95 2.09
CA TYR A 63 -1.76 -2.06 2.14
C TYR A 63 -1.38 -3.48 2.55
N LEU A 64 -0.72 -4.19 1.65
CA LEU A 64 -0.25 -5.55 1.88
C LEU A 64 1.27 -5.56 1.98
N TYR A 65 1.79 -6.00 3.13
CA TYR A 65 3.22 -6.05 3.40
C TYR A 65 3.68 -7.49 3.64
N TRP A 66 4.66 -7.94 2.88
CA TRP A 66 5.30 -9.23 3.08
C TRP A 66 6.65 -9.01 3.74
N LYS A 67 6.87 -9.69 4.87
CA LYS A 67 8.23 -9.89 5.39
C LYS A 67 8.97 -10.86 4.46
N LYS A 68 10.30 -10.79 4.49
CA LYS A 68 11.15 -11.79 3.84
C LYS A 68 10.70 -13.19 4.27
N ASP A 69 10.60 -14.10 3.32
CA ASP A 69 10.20 -15.50 3.51
C ASP A 69 8.76 -15.75 3.98
N SER A 70 7.92 -14.71 4.12
CA SER A 70 6.49 -14.88 4.41
C SER A 70 5.69 -15.17 3.15
N LYS A 71 4.88 -16.23 3.19
CA LYS A 71 3.92 -16.54 2.10
C LYS A 71 2.69 -15.64 2.12
N ASN A 72 2.29 -15.16 3.29
CA ASN A 72 1.09 -14.35 3.48
C ASN A 72 1.45 -12.90 3.80
N PRO A 73 0.68 -11.91 3.31
CA PRO A 73 0.88 -10.52 3.69
C PRO A 73 0.33 -10.24 5.09
N ARG A 74 0.98 -9.31 5.78
CA ARG A 74 0.36 -8.52 6.82
C ARG A 74 -0.45 -7.40 6.18
N ILE A 75 -1.71 -7.27 6.55
CA ILE A 75 -2.53 -6.10 6.22
C ILE A 75 -2.12 -4.96 7.16
N LEU A 76 -1.75 -3.80 6.59
CA LEU A 76 -1.43 -2.62 7.38
C LEU A 76 -2.71 -1.79 7.66
N PRO A 77 -2.71 -0.94 8.70
CA PRO A 77 -3.81 -0.02 8.96
C PRO A 77 -4.05 0.94 7.79
N ALA A 78 -5.29 1.41 7.63
CA ALA A 78 -5.66 2.36 6.57
C ALA A 78 -4.97 3.73 6.73
N ILE A 79 -4.69 4.15 7.97
CA ILE A 79 -3.88 5.34 8.27
C ILE A 79 -2.47 4.85 8.58
N LEU A 80 -1.51 5.31 7.78
CA LEU A 80 -0.12 4.92 7.97
C LEU A 80 0.62 5.94 8.83
N SER A 81 1.59 5.46 9.58
CA SER A 81 2.56 6.27 10.31
C SER A 81 3.97 5.84 9.93
N LYS A 82 4.96 6.70 10.17
CA LYS A 82 6.37 6.42 9.86
C LYS A 82 6.90 5.16 10.56
N GLN A 83 6.27 4.73 11.66
CA GLN A 83 6.72 3.61 12.49
C GLN A 83 6.33 2.23 11.95
N ILE A 84 5.54 2.14 10.87
CA ILE A 84 5.02 0.85 10.39
C ILE A 84 6.10 -0.02 9.71
N PHE A 85 7.26 0.58 9.39
CA PHE A 85 8.40 -0.09 8.76
C PHE A 85 9.56 -0.40 9.72
N ASN A 86 9.38 -0.16 11.03
CA ASN A 86 10.34 -0.54 12.08
C ASN A 86 10.06 -1.94 12.62
#